data_AF-A0A8R1ER13-F1
#
_entry.id   AF-A0A8R1ER13-F1
#
_cell.length_a   1.000
_cell.length_b   1.000
_cell.length_c   1.000
_cell.angle_alpha   90.00
_cell.angle_beta   90.00
_cell.angle_gamma   90.00
#
_symmetry.space_group_name_H-M   'P 1'
#
loop_
_entity.id
_entity.type
_entity.pdbx_description
1 polymer ?
#
loop_
_entity_poly.entity_id
_entity_poly.type
_entity_poly.pdbx_seq_one_letter_code
_entity_poly.pdbx_strand_id
1 'polypeptide(L)'
;MTFAVLGTVFNTFAIGICLAILNDFGWFSVTASTSELLLFASLISAVDPVAVIAVFEEMHVNKPLFVTVFGEALFNDAISVVLFGIFKSFALTLTLTSPNSDSNSNLDPDSNSEAAFSKIDYLWGFVAFFAVSFGGVLIGILSAIGCALSTRY
;
A
#
# COMPACT_ATOMS: atom_id res chain seq x y z
N MET A 1 9.73 15.92 -4.11
CA MET A 1 9.61 14.49 -4.52
C MET A 1 10.43 13.57 -3.64
N THR A 2 11.78 13.60 -3.67
CA THR A 2 12.61 12.67 -2.86
C THR A 2 12.35 12.75 -1.35
N PHE A 3 12.09 13.96 -0.82
CA PHE A 3 11.72 14.16 0.59
C PHE A 3 10.36 13.55 0.96
N ALA A 4 9.40 13.56 0.05
CA ALA A 4 8.08 12.99 0.29
C ALA A 4 8.14 11.46 0.32
N VAL A 5 8.89 10.86 -0.61
CA VAL A 5 9.17 9.42 -0.65
C VAL A 5 9.86 8.93 0.62
N LEU A 6 10.93 9.61 1.03
CA LEU A 6 11.64 9.27 2.26
C LEU A 6 10.77 9.50 3.50
N GLY A 7 9.97 10.57 3.48
CA GLY A 7 9.04 10.91 4.55
C GLY A 7 7.96 9.86 4.75
N THR A 8 7.38 9.32 3.69
CA THR A 8 6.30 8.33 3.78
C THR A 8 6.80 6.94 4.14
N VAL A 9 7.99 6.56 3.65
CA VAL A 9 8.68 5.36 4.13
C VAL A 9 8.99 5.48 5.63
N PHE A 10 9.59 6.61 6.05
CA PHE A 10 9.88 6.85 7.46
C PHE A 10 8.61 6.87 8.33
N ASN A 11 7.55 7.52 7.85
CA ASN A 11 6.25 7.61 8.54
C ASN A 11 5.61 6.22 8.71
N THR A 12 5.65 5.38 7.67
CA THR A 12 5.17 4.00 7.74
C THR A 12 5.89 3.19 8.82
N PHE A 13 7.22 3.27 8.87
CA PHE A 13 8.00 2.60 9.91
C PHE A 13 7.77 3.19 11.30
N ALA A 14 7.70 4.52 11.42
CA ALA A 14 7.46 5.20 12.69
C ALA A 14 6.11 4.79 13.30
N ILE A 15 5.04 4.80 12.50
CA ILE A 15 3.70 4.38 12.92
C ILE A 15 3.70 2.88 13.26
N GLY A 16 4.28 2.04 12.40
CA GLY A 16 4.32 0.59 12.60
C GLY A 16 5.08 0.18 13.87
N ILE A 17 6.25 0.79 14.12
CA ILE A 17 7.04 0.56 15.33
C ILE A 17 6.31 1.10 16.57
N CYS A 18 5.71 2.28 16.48
CA CYS A 18 4.93 2.85 17.59
C CYS A 18 3.77 1.93 18.00
N LEU A 19 3.01 1.43 17.01
CA LEU A 19 1.92 0.48 17.25
C LEU A 19 2.43 -0.85 17.81
N ALA A 20 3.58 -1.35 17.33
CA ALA A 20 4.19 -2.57 17.85
C ALA A 20 4.59 -2.42 19.33
N ILE A 21 5.20 -1.29 19.70
CA ILE A 21 5.54 -0.99 21.09
C ILE A 21 4.27 -0.90 21.94
N LEU A 22 3.24 -0.19 21.49
CA LEU A 22 1.98 -0.06 22.22
C LEU A 22 1.25 -1.40 22.40
N ASN A 23 1.37 -2.30 21.43
CA ASN A 23 0.89 -3.68 21.52
C ASN A 23 1.66 -4.46 22.60
N ASP A 24 2.99 -4.33 22.67
CA ASP A 24 3.81 -4.97 23.70
C ASP A 24 3.51 -4.44 25.11
N PHE A 25 3.12 -3.16 25.24
CA PHE A 25 2.65 -2.56 26.49
C PHE A 25 1.22 -2.99 26.90
N GLY A 26 0.52 -3.78 26.07
CA GLY A 26 -0.80 -4.31 26.39
C GLY A 26 -1.92 -3.26 26.40
N TRP A 27 -1.73 -2.12 25.71
CA TRP A 27 -2.74 -1.06 25.63
C TRP A 27 -3.85 -1.34 24.61
N PHE A 28 -3.63 -2.32 23.72
CA PHE A 28 -4.63 -2.76 22.76
C PHE A 28 -5.31 -4.05 23.21
N SER A 29 -6.63 -4.10 23.05
CA SER A 29 -7.43 -5.32 23.26
C SER A 29 -7.24 -6.34 22.11
N VAL A 30 -6.74 -5.87 20.96
CA VAL A 30 -6.47 -6.69 19.77
C VAL A 30 -4.99 -7.05 19.76
N THR A 31 -4.68 -8.33 19.90
CA THR A 31 -3.32 -8.87 19.71
C THR A 31 -3.08 -9.07 18.22
N ALA A 32 -2.44 -8.10 17.58
CA ALA A 32 -2.01 -8.19 16.19
C ALA A 32 -0.51 -8.49 16.13
N SER A 33 -0.09 -9.25 15.13
CA SER A 33 1.33 -9.47 14.85
C SER A 33 2.00 -8.18 14.37
N THR A 34 3.30 -8.03 14.63
CA THR A 34 4.09 -6.86 14.19
C THR A 34 3.98 -6.62 12.68
N SER A 35 3.85 -7.69 11.90
CA SER A 35 3.63 -7.65 10.45
C SER A 35 2.27 -7.07 10.05
N GLU A 36 1.21 -7.39 10.77
CA GLU A 36 -0.14 -6.83 10.53
C GLU A 36 -0.20 -5.36 10.92
N LEU A 37 0.51 -4.97 11.99
CA LEU A 37 0.62 -3.57 12.42
C LEU A 37 1.41 -2.72 11.41
N LEU A 38 2.49 -3.26 10.83
CA LEU A 38 3.25 -2.61 9.74
C LEU A 38 2.42 -2.52 8.45
N LEU A 39 1.63 -3.55 8.14
CA LEU A 39 0.70 -3.54 7.01
C LEU A 39 -0.36 -2.44 7.17
N PHE A 40 -0.93 -2.31 8.38
CA PHE A 40 -1.86 -1.23 8.70
C PHE A 40 -1.17 0.14 8.61
N ALA A 41 0.04 0.26 9.14
CA ALA A 41 0.82 1.50 9.08
C ALA A 41 1.12 1.94 7.64
N SER A 42 1.40 0.99 6.75
CA SER A 42 1.58 1.27 5.32
C SER A 42 0.30 1.86 4.74
N LEU A 43 -0.83 1.21 4.97
CA LEU A 43 -2.13 1.65 4.48
C LEU A 43 -2.44 3.11 4.85
N ILE A 44 -2.18 3.50 6.10
CA ILE A 44 -2.49 4.86 6.57
C ILE A 44 -1.43 5.89 6.18
N SER A 45 -0.24 5.47 5.73
CA SER A 45 0.82 6.39 5.31
C SER A 45 0.58 6.96 3.90
N ALA A 46 -0.28 6.33 3.10
CA ALA A 46 -0.85 6.99 1.92
C ALA A 46 -1.89 8.01 2.39
N VAL A 47 -1.45 9.24 2.60
CA VAL A 47 -2.35 10.37 2.87
C VAL A 47 -2.37 11.24 1.63
N ASP A 48 -3.54 11.35 1.02
CA ASP A 48 -3.78 12.18 -0.15
C ASP A 48 -4.11 13.63 0.24
N PRO A 49 -3.37 14.64 -0.27
CA PRO A 49 -3.67 16.06 -0.06
C PRO A 49 -4.84 16.57 -0.91
N VAL A 50 -5.69 15.69 -1.47
CA VAL A 50 -6.80 16.06 -2.36
C VAL A 50 -7.71 17.12 -1.72
N ALA A 51 -7.98 17.01 -0.42
CA ALA A 51 -8.75 18.01 0.32
C ALA A 51 -8.04 19.38 0.40
N VAL A 52 -6.72 19.39 0.56
CA VAL A 52 -5.91 20.62 0.62
C VAL A 52 -5.81 21.27 -0.76
N ILE A 53 -5.72 20.46 -1.82
CA ILE A 53 -5.69 20.92 -3.21
C ILE A 53 -7.00 21.65 -3.56
N ALA A 54 -8.16 21.10 -3.18
CA ALA A 54 -9.47 21.71 -3.45
C ALA A 54 -9.60 23.11 -2.80
N VAL A 55 -9.11 23.27 -1.58
CA VAL A 55 -9.09 24.57 -0.88
C VAL A 55 -8.10 25.55 -1.52
N PHE A 56 -6.97 25.08 -2.03
CA PHE A 56 -5.98 25.94 -2.70
C PHE A 56 -6.44 26.41 -4.08
N GLU A 57 -7.25 25.62 -4.77
CA GLU A 57 -7.89 26.02 -6.03
C GLU A 57 -8.91 27.15 -5.82
N GLU A 58 -9.70 27.07 -4.74
CA GLU A 58 -10.65 28.11 -4.33
C GLU A 58 -9.95 29.43 -3.94
N MET A 59 -8.71 29.35 -3.45
CA MET A 59 -7.87 30.49 -3.06
C MET A 59 -7.05 31.09 -4.22
N HIS A 60 -7.25 30.67 -5.47
CA HIS A 60 -6.48 31.11 -6.65
C HIS A 60 -4.95 30.94 -6.52
N VAL A 61 -4.50 29.82 -5.94
CA VAL A 61 -3.06 29.53 -5.77
C VAL A 61 -2.36 29.24 -7.10
N ASN A 62 -1.05 29.54 -7.13
CA ASN A 62 -0.18 29.42 -8.30
C ASN A 62 -0.14 27.97 -8.86
N LYS A 63 -0.45 27.81 -10.15
CA LYS A 63 -0.44 26.52 -10.90
C LYS A 63 0.75 25.57 -10.65
N PRO A 64 2.02 26.02 -10.51
CA PRO A 64 3.14 25.11 -10.23
C PRO A 64 3.06 24.42 -8.85
N LEU A 65 2.41 25.04 -7.86
CA LEU A 65 2.23 24.44 -6.54
C LEU A 65 1.25 23.26 -6.60
N PHE A 66 0.16 23.42 -7.36
CA PHE A 66 -0.82 22.37 -7.62
C PHE A 66 -0.19 21.13 -8.24
N VAL A 67 0.58 21.31 -9.33
CA VAL A 67 1.21 20.19 -10.06
C VAL A 67 2.22 19.46 -9.16
N THR A 68 2.91 20.19 -8.28
CA THR A 68 3.88 19.62 -7.34
C THR A 68 3.19 18.75 -6.29
N VAL A 69 2.15 19.26 -5.62
CA VAL A 69 1.43 18.52 -4.57
C VAL A 69 0.67 17.33 -5.16
N PHE A 70 0.10 17.47 -6.36
CA PHE A 70 -0.52 16.35 -7.07
C PHE A 70 0.49 15.24 -7.39
N GLY A 71 1.67 15.61 -7.90
CA GLY A 71 2.74 14.64 -8.17
C GLY A 71 3.26 13.96 -6.92
N GLU A 72 3.28 14.65 -5.77
CA GLU A 72 3.62 14.07 -4.48
C GLU A 72 2.62 13.00 -4.03
N ALA A 73 1.32 13.32 -4.10
CA ALA A 73 0.23 12.41 -3.75
C ALA A 73 0.28 11.11 -4.56
N LEU A 74 0.40 11.24 -5.88
CA LEU A 74 0.44 10.11 -6.80
C LEU A 74 1.63 9.18 -6.51
N PHE A 75 2.79 9.76 -6.15
CA PHE A 75 3.97 8.99 -5.80
C PHE A 75 3.85 8.34 -4.41
N ASN A 76 3.17 8.99 -3.47
CA ASN A 76 2.92 8.44 -2.13
C ASN A 76 2.00 7.20 -2.19
N ASP A 77 0.91 7.28 -2.95
CA ASP A 77 -0.02 6.17 -3.16
C ASP A 77 0.70 4.96 -3.80
N ALA A 78 1.48 5.23 -4.85
CA ALA A 78 2.35 4.27 -5.50
C ALA A 78 3.27 3.51 -4.54
N ILE A 79 3.95 4.21 -3.64
CA ILE A 79 4.87 3.60 -2.65
C ILE A 79 4.09 2.79 -1.62
N SER A 80 2.97 3.33 -1.14
CA SER A 80 2.16 2.67 -0.12
C SER A 80 1.59 1.33 -0.59
N VAL A 81 1.16 1.24 -1.85
CA VAL A 81 0.72 -0.03 -2.47
C VAL A 81 1.85 -1.07 -2.49
N VAL A 82 3.08 -0.65 -2.79
CA VAL A 82 4.25 -1.56 -2.80
C VAL A 82 4.59 -2.02 -1.38
N LEU A 83 4.63 -1.12 -0.40
CA LEU A 83 4.89 -1.47 1.00
C LEU A 83 3.79 -2.39 1.54
N PHE A 84 2.53 -2.14 1.21
CA PHE A 84 1.41 -2.99 1.57
C PHE A 84 1.58 -4.41 1.01
N GLY A 85 1.97 -4.54 -0.26
CA GLY A 85 2.26 -5.84 -0.88
C GLY A 85 3.38 -6.60 -0.17
N ILE A 86 4.48 -5.92 0.17
CA ILE A 86 5.62 -6.49 0.89
C ILE A 86 5.20 -6.98 2.28
N PHE A 87 4.50 -6.15 3.06
CA PHE A 87 4.06 -6.53 4.40
C PHE A 87 2.98 -7.60 4.38
N LYS A 88 2.12 -7.63 3.37
CA LYS A 88 1.14 -8.71 3.18
C LYS A 88 1.81 -10.05 2.95
N SER A 89 2.82 -10.10 2.08
CA SER A 89 3.61 -11.32 1.87
C SER A 89 4.29 -11.76 3.16
N PHE A 90 4.89 -10.82 3.89
CA PHE A 90 5.55 -11.12 5.16
C PHE A 90 4.57 -11.63 6.25
N ALA A 91 3.40 -10.99 6.39
CA ALA A 91 2.34 -11.44 7.30
C ALA A 91 1.83 -12.84 6.93
N LEU A 92 1.60 -13.09 5.64
CA LEU A 92 1.17 -14.39 5.15
C LEU A 92 2.22 -15.49 5.41
N THR A 93 3.49 -15.22 5.11
CA THR A 93 4.59 -16.17 5.41
C THR A 93 4.68 -16.47 6.91
N LEU A 94 4.48 -15.47 7.76
CA LEU A 94 4.50 -15.64 9.21
C LEU A 94 3.30 -16.49 9.69
N THR A 95 2.11 -16.30 9.12
CA THR A 95 0.95 -17.16 9.38
C THR A 95 1.18 -18.60 8.92
N LEU A 96 1.80 -18.83 7.76
CA LEU A 96 2.13 -20.18 7.28
C LEU A 96 3.26 -20.85 8.07
N THR A 97 4.15 -20.05 8.67
CA THR A 97 5.22 -20.54 9.55
C THR A 97 4.71 -20.79 10.97
N SER A 98 3.56 -20.23 11.37
CA SER A 98 2.93 -20.47 12.68
C SER A 98 2.20 -21.81 12.67
N PRO A 99 2.72 -22.86 13.33
CA PRO A 99 2.08 -24.16 13.34
C PRO A 99 1.02 -24.16 14.44
N ASN A 100 -0.19 -23.70 14.13
CA ASN A 100 -1.33 -24.10 14.94
C ASN A 100 -1.83 -25.45 14.43
N SER A 101 -1.42 -26.48 15.18
CA SER A 101 -2.16 -27.70 15.49
C SER A 101 -3.49 -27.86 14.73
N ASP A 102 -3.43 -28.47 13.55
CA ASP A 102 -4.45 -29.42 13.12
C ASP A 102 -3.75 -30.54 12.36
N SER A 103 -3.56 -31.64 13.08
CA SER A 103 -3.14 -32.91 12.53
C SER A 103 -4.32 -33.55 11.81
N ASN A 104 -4.44 -33.41 10.49
CA ASN A 104 -4.78 -34.56 9.65
C ASN A 104 -4.26 -34.40 8.20
N SER A 105 -3.33 -35.31 7.90
CA SER A 105 -3.03 -35.91 6.60
C SER A 105 -3.94 -35.55 5.42
N ASN A 106 -3.36 -35.11 4.30
CA ASN A 106 -3.06 -35.97 3.14
C ASN A 106 -2.60 -35.13 1.92
N LEU A 107 -1.40 -35.45 1.41
CA LEU A 107 -0.86 -35.17 0.05
C LEU A 107 -0.88 -33.68 -0.40
N ASP A 108 0.25 -33.05 -0.73
CA ASP A 108 1.09 -33.38 -1.88
C ASP A 108 2.52 -32.79 -1.78
N PRO A 109 3.49 -33.33 -2.52
CA PRO A 109 4.92 -33.06 -2.36
C PRO A 109 5.39 -31.92 -3.27
N ASP A 110 5.56 -30.69 -2.75
CA ASP A 110 6.25 -29.62 -3.49
C ASP A 110 7.06 -28.70 -2.57
N SER A 111 8.00 -29.31 -1.85
CA SER A 111 9.02 -28.67 -1.01
C SER A 111 10.00 -27.73 -1.76
N ASN A 112 9.77 -27.50 -3.05
CA ASN A 112 10.57 -26.63 -3.92
C ASN A 112 9.88 -25.27 -4.16
N SER A 113 8.59 -25.18 -3.84
CA SER A 113 7.76 -24.02 -4.14
C SER A 113 7.86 -22.95 -3.05
N GLU A 114 7.96 -23.34 -1.77
CA GLU A 114 8.02 -22.46 -0.59
C GLU A 114 9.15 -21.40 -0.65
N ALA A 115 10.34 -21.76 -1.17
CA ALA A 115 11.46 -20.84 -1.35
C ALA A 115 11.40 -20.06 -2.69
N ALA A 116 10.67 -20.57 -3.69
CA ALA A 116 10.44 -19.88 -4.96
C ALA A 116 9.33 -18.81 -4.82
N PHE A 117 8.36 -19.02 -3.93
CA PHE A 117 7.27 -18.09 -3.62
C PHE A 117 7.80 -16.76 -3.06
N SER A 118 8.79 -16.77 -2.18
CA SER A 118 9.32 -15.51 -1.60
C SER A 118 9.89 -14.55 -2.66
N LYS A 119 10.62 -15.04 -3.69
CA LYS A 119 11.12 -14.18 -4.78
C LYS A 119 10.05 -13.82 -5.80
N ILE A 120 9.14 -14.76 -6.08
CA ILE A 120 8.03 -14.55 -7.02
C ILE A 120 7.04 -13.53 -6.47
N ASP A 121 6.83 -13.45 -5.16
CA ASP A 121 5.91 -12.52 -4.52
C ASP A 121 6.41 -11.08 -4.56
N TYR A 122 7.71 -10.85 -4.34
CA TYR A 122 8.31 -9.52 -4.55
C TYR A 122 8.24 -9.09 -6.02
N LEU A 123 8.47 -10.04 -6.93
CA LEU A 123 8.37 -9.80 -8.38
C LEU A 123 6.91 -9.53 -8.80
N TRP A 124 5.95 -10.27 -8.26
CA TRP A 124 4.52 -10.04 -8.48
C TRP A 124 4.06 -8.74 -7.87
N GLY A 125 4.58 -8.31 -6.73
CA GLY A 125 4.34 -6.99 -6.16
C GLY A 125 4.84 -5.88 -7.09
N PHE A 126 6.03 -6.05 -7.66
CA PHE A 126 6.59 -5.11 -8.63
C PHE A 126 5.81 -5.10 -9.97
N VAL A 127 5.38 -6.26 -10.46
CA VAL A 127 4.55 -6.36 -11.67
C VAL A 127 3.15 -5.80 -11.42
N ALA A 128 2.57 -6.09 -10.25
CA ALA A 128 1.27 -5.58 -9.83
C ALA A 128 1.28 -4.05 -9.69
N PHE A 129 2.40 -3.46 -9.26
CA PHE A 129 2.57 -2.01 -9.24
C PHE A 129 2.33 -1.38 -10.62
N PHE A 130 3.01 -1.89 -11.65
CA PHE A 130 2.83 -1.40 -13.01
C PHE A 130 1.47 -1.77 -13.58
N ALA A 131 0.96 -2.97 -13.29
CA ALA A 131 -0.35 -3.41 -13.76
C ALA A 131 -1.49 -2.54 -13.17
N VAL A 132 -1.42 -2.22 -11.88
CA VAL A 132 -2.38 -1.34 -11.19
C VAL A 132 -2.20 0.11 -11.65
N SER A 133 -0.97 0.59 -11.79
CA SER A 133 -0.70 1.97 -12.25
C SER A 133 -1.19 2.20 -13.68
N PHE A 134 -0.83 1.35 -14.64
CA PHE A 134 -1.29 1.47 -16.02
C PHE A 134 -2.76 1.11 -16.17
N GLY A 135 -3.25 0.11 -15.44
CA GLY A 135 -4.65 -0.29 -15.45
C GLY A 135 -5.57 0.82 -14.94
N GLY A 136 -5.21 1.46 -13.83
CA GLY A 136 -5.95 2.60 -13.27
C GLY A 136 -5.98 3.80 -14.22
N VAL A 137 -4.85 4.14 -14.84
CA VAL A 137 -4.77 5.21 -15.86
C VAL A 137 -5.65 4.88 -17.06
N LEU A 138 -5.62 3.64 -17.56
CA LEU A 138 -6.42 3.21 -18.70
C LEU A 138 -7.92 3.26 -18.40
N ILE A 139 -8.35 2.68 -17.26
CA ILE A 139 -9.74 2.73 -16.81
C ILE A 139 -10.18 4.19 -16.62
N GLY A 140 -9.32 5.03 -16.04
CA GLY A 140 -9.58 6.46 -15.84
C GLY A 140 -9.80 7.20 -17.16
N ILE A 141 -8.97 6.95 -18.17
CA ILE A 141 -9.12 7.54 -19.52
C ILE A 141 -10.42 7.07 -20.18
N LEU A 142 -10.72 5.77 -20.13
CA LEU A 142 -11.96 5.22 -20.71
C LEU A 142 -13.20 5.81 -20.03
N SER A 143 -13.17 5.90 -18.70
CA SER A 143 -14.24 6.50 -17.90
C SER A 143 -14.40 8.00 -18.21
N ALA A 144 -13.30 8.75 -18.34
CA ALA A 144 -13.31 10.16 -18.68
C ALA A 144 -13.86 10.41 -20.10
N ILE A 145 -13.49 9.58 -21.08
CA ILE A 145 -14.05 9.66 -22.44
C ILE A 145 -15.55 9.35 -22.42
N GLY A 146 -15.97 8.32 -21.69
CA GLY A 146 -17.39 7.97 -21.52
C GLY A 146 -18.20 9.13 -20.91
N CYS A 147 -17.69 9.73 -19.83
CA CYS A 147 -18.30 10.87 -19.17
C CYS A 147 -18.35 12.10 -20.10
N ALA A 148 -17.25 12.40 -20.80
CA ALA A 148 -17.18 13.52 -21.75
C ALA A 148 -18.15 13.38 -22.94
N LEU A 149 -18.39 12.15 -23.42
CA LEU A 149 -19.39 11.90 -24.45
C LEU A 149 -20.81 12.00 -23.91
N SER A 150 -21.04 11.57 -22.67
CA SER A 150 -22.36 11.61 -22.05
C SER A 150 -22.82 13.03 -21.69
N THR A 151 -21.91 13.94 -21.34
CA THR A 151 -22.21 15.37 -21.07
C THR A 151 -22.35 16.21 -22.35
N ARG A 152 -22.03 15.66 -23.52
CA ARG A 152 -22.15 16.37 -24.81
C ARG A 152 -23.58 16.38 -25.38
N TYR A 153 -24.51 15.67 -24.74
CA TYR A 153 -25.95 15.66 -25.03
C TYR A 153 -26.74 16.13 -23.82
#